data_AF-A0A1S2PFS3-F1
#
_entry.id   AF-A0A1S2PFS3-F1
#
_cell.length_a   1.000
_cell.length_b   1.000
_cell.length_c   1.000
_cell.angle_alpha   90.00
_cell.angle_beta   90.00
_cell.angle_gamma   90.00
#
_symmetry.space_group_name_H-M   'P 1'
#
loop_
_entity.id
_entity.type
_entity.pdbx_description
1 polymer ?
#
loop_
_entity_poly.entity_id
_entity_poly.type
_entity_poly.pdbx_seq_one_letter_code
_entity_poly.pdbx_strand_id
1 'polypeptide(L)' 'MLPPDYQRIRAAVRRAAGPVMARQVRQVLAVDASVRSKLEPLRGKLVILADRGLLRKLPDGRFTTRL' A
#
# COMPACT_ATOMS: atom_id res chain seq x y z
N MET A 1 2.79 -10.58 13.18
CA MET A 1 3.62 -10.77 11.97
C MET A 1 2.80 -10.42 10.73
N LEU A 2 3.27 -9.51 9.87
CA LEU A 2 2.55 -9.15 8.64
C LEU A 2 3.03 -10.06 7.49
N PRO A 3 2.15 -10.61 6.64
CA PRO A 3 2.60 -11.36 5.46
C PRO A 3 3.48 -10.49 4.54
N PRO A 4 4.44 -11.07 3.82
CA PRO A 4 5.44 -10.33 3.04
C PRO A 4 4.83 -9.37 2.01
N ASP A 5 3.69 -9.73 1.40
CA ASP A 5 2.93 -8.83 0.52
C ASP A 5 2.52 -7.51 1.20
N TYR A 6 2.01 -7.59 2.43
CA TYR A 6 1.59 -6.41 3.19
C TYR A 6 2.79 -5.57 3.63
N GLN A 7 3.93 -6.20 3.92
CA GLN A 7 5.18 -5.49 4.23
C GLN A 7 5.69 -4.71 3.02
N ARG A 8 5.70 -5.32 1.82
CA ARG A 8 6.10 -4.64 0.57
C ARG A 8 5.19 -3.45 0.25
N ILE A 9 3.87 -3.62 0.40
CA ILE A 9 2.90 -2.52 0.22
C ILE A 9 3.19 -1.37 1.18
N ARG A 10 3.38 -1.67 2.47
CA ARG A 10 3.70 -0.64 3.47
C ARG A 10 5.04 0.05 3.17
N ALA A 11 6.05 -0.70 2.72
CA ALA A 11 7.34 -0.14 2.34
C ALA A 11 7.24 0.79 1.12
N ALA A 12 6.43 0.43 0.12
CA ALA A 12 6.17 1.27 -1.05
C ALA A 12 5.49 2.60 -0.67
N VAL A 13 4.48 2.55 0.20
CA VAL A 13 3.83 3.78 0.71
C VAL A 13 4.82 4.63 1.52
N ARG A 14 5.68 4.00 2.34
CA ARG A 14 6.71 4.71 3.10
C ARG A 14 7.74 5.40 2.20
N ARG A 15 8.21 4.70 1.16
CA ARG A 15 9.19 5.21 0.19
C ARG A 15 8.69 6.44 -0.57
N ALA A 16 7.39 6.53 -0.80
CA ALA A 16 6.79 7.64 -1.50
C ALA A 16 6.66 8.92 -0.63
N ALA A 17 7.05 8.87 0.65
CA ALA A 17 7.19 10.02 1.56
C ALA A 17 5.98 10.97 1.64
N GLY A 18 4.78 10.49 1.28
CA GLY A 18 3.58 11.31 1.23
C GLY A 18 2.31 10.55 0.83
N PRO A 19 1.16 11.24 0.75
CA PRO A 19 -0.12 10.66 0.38
C PRO A 19 -0.12 10.03 -1.01
N VAL A 20 -0.52 8.78 -1.07
CA VAL A 20 -0.24 7.89 -2.20
C VAL A 20 -1.48 7.11 -2.58
N MET A 21 -1.83 7.15 -3.87
CA MET A 21 -3.00 6.42 -4.38
C MET A 21 -2.67 4.95 -4.63
N ALA A 22 -3.69 4.09 -4.59
CA ALA A 22 -3.53 2.66 -4.88
C ALA A 22 -2.86 2.40 -6.25
N ARG A 23 -3.16 3.20 -7.28
CA ARG A 23 -2.49 3.12 -8.59
C ARG A 23 -0.99 3.42 -8.53
N GLN A 24 -0.56 4.37 -7.72
CA GLN A 24 0.85 4.72 -7.54
C GLN A 24 1.58 3.63 -6.75
N VAL A 25 0.94 3.08 -5.70
CA VAL A 25 1.44 1.90 -5.00
C VAL A 25 1.58 0.72 -5.96
N ARG A 26 0.60 0.50 -6.84
CA ARG A 26 0.65 -0.55 -7.87
C ARG A 26 1.82 -0.33 -8.82
N GLN A 27 2.08 0.89 -9.25
CA GLN A 27 3.18 1.22 -10.15
C GLN A 27 4.54 0.96 -9.49
N VAL A 28 4.73 1.39 -8.23
CA VAL A 28 5.94 1.11 -7.45
C VAL A 28 6.14 -0.41 -7.26
N LEU A 29 5.07 -1.14 -6.92
CA LEU A 29 5.11 -2.59 -6.75
C LEU A 29 5.19 -3.37 -8.06
N ALA A 30 4.86 -2.78 -9.20
CA ALA A 30 5.01 -3.43 -10.51
C ALA A 30 6.45 -3.40 -11.00
N VAL A 31 7.27 -2.47 -10.48
CA VAL A 31 8.74 -2.49 -10.62
C VAL A 31 9.32 -3.66 -9.81
N ASP A 32 8.75 -3.96 -8.65
CA ASP A 32 9.02 -5.16 -7.85
C ASP A 32 8.17 -6.35 -8.34
N ALA A 33 8.52 -6.92 -9.50
CA ALA A 33 7.81 -7.90 -10.34
C ALA A 33 7.14 -9.15 -9.69
N SER A 34 7.15 -9.32 -8.37
CA SER A 34 6.50 -10.42 -7.64
C SER A 34 5.01 -10.18 -7.33
N VAL A 35 4.52 -8.94 -7.41
CA VAL A 35 3.15 -8.59 -6.95
C VAL A 35 2.11 -8.61 -8.08
N ARG A 36 2.54 -8.58 -9.36
CA ARG A 36 1.67 -8.35 -10.54
C ARG A 36 0.52 -9.36 -10.69
N SER A 37 0.71 -10.63 -10.29
CA SER A 37 -0.31 -11.70 -10.39
C SER A 37 -1.25 -11.85 -9.18
N LYS A 38 -1.05 -11.13 -8.06
CA LYS A 38 -1.89 -11.27 -6.83
C LYS A 38 -2.64 -9.98 -6.46
N LEU A 39 -2.91 -9.13 -7.44
CA LEU A 39 -3.31 -7.72 -7.27
C LEU A 39 -4.80 -7.42 -7.49
N GLU A 40 -5.67 -8.42 -7.39
CA GLU A 40 -7.10 -8.31 -7.70
C GLU A 40 -7.93 -7.46 -6.73
N PRO A 41 -7.47 -7.13 -5.51
CA PRO A 41 -7.68 -5.74 -5.08
C PRO A 41 -6.55 -5.21 -4.17
N LEU A 42 -5.55 -4.53 -4.74
CA LEU A 42 -4.57 -3.75 -3.96
C LEU A 42 -5.26 -2.83 -2.94
N ARG A 43 -6.39 -2.25 -3.37
CA ARG A 43 -7.19 -1.34 -2.58
C ARG A 43 -7.71 -2.01 -1.31
N GLY A 44 -8.14 -3.28 -1.39
CA GLY A 44 -8.55 -4.05 -0.22
C GLY A 44 -7.40 -4.26 0.77
N LYS A 45 -6.21 -4.62 0.27
CA LYS A 45 -5.01 -4.77 1.11
C LYS A 45 -4.59 -3.45 1.78
N LEU A 46 -4.66 -2.33 1.05
CA LEU A 46 -4.39 -0.99 1.60
C LEU A 46 -5.41 -0.57 2.66
N VAL A 47 -6.68 -0.91 2.46
CA VAL A 47 -7.73 -0.67 3.45
C VAL A 47 -7.50 -1.51 4.70
N ILE A 48 -7.16 -2.80 4.59
CA ILE A 48 -6.81 -3.64 5.74
C ILE A 48 -5.61 -3.09 6.51
N LEU A 49 -4.60 -2.58 5.80
CA LEU A 49 -3.46 -1.91 6.42
C LEU A 49 -3.86 -0.63 7.16
N ALA A 50 -4.80 0.13 6.61
CA ALA A 50 -5.32 1.33 7.25
C ALA A 50 -6.17 1.01 8.49
N ASP A 51 -7.03 0.00 8.39
CA ASP A 51 -7.87 -0.52 9.47
C ASP A 51 -7.02 -1.03 10.65
N ARG A 52 -5.89 -1.67 10.36
CA ARG A 52 -4.89 -2.10 11.35
C ARG A 52 -4.04 -0.95 11.93
N GLY A 53 -4.31 0.30 11.56
CA GLY A 53 -3.55 1.47 12.02
C GLY A 53 -2.13 1.58 11.46
N LEU A 54 -1.75 0.72 10.50
CA LEU A 54 -0.42 0.73 9.87
C LEU A 54 -0.30 1.78 8.77
N LEU A 55 -1.44 2.16 8.18
CA LEU A 55 -1.57 3.27 7.24
C LEU A 55 -2.69 4.20 7.72
N ARG A 56 -2.68 5.43 7.22
CA ARG A 56 -3.77 6.37 7.34
C ARG A 56 -4.40 6.56 5.97
N LYS A 57 -5.69 6.25 5.86
CA LYS A 57 -6.50 6.59 4.68
C LYS A 57 -6.98 8.04 4.83
N LEU A 58 -6.74 8.84 3.79
CA LEU A 58 -7.21 10.21 3.68
C LEU A 58 -8.62 10.27 3.08
N PRO A 59 -9.39 11.34 3.33
CA PRO A 59 -10.73 11.52 2.75
C PRO A 59 -10.70 11.48 1.22
N ASP A 60 -9.62 11.96 0.60
CA ASP A 60 -9.39 11.93 -0.86
C ASP A 60 -9.06 10.53 -1.43
N GLY A 61 -9.12 9.48 -0.61
CA GLY A 61 -8.84 8.09 -1.03
C GLY A 61 -7.35 7.77 -1.19
N ARG A 62 -6.45 8.65 -0.74
CA ARG A 62 -5.00 8.42 -0.65
C ARG A 62 -4.65 7.69 0.64
N PHE A 63 -3.50 7.01 0.64
CA PHE A 63 -2.95 6.31 1.79
C PHE A 63 -1.59 6.91 2.14
N THR A 64 -1.30 7.08 3.42
CA THR A 64 0.01 7.51 3.91
C THR A 64 0.44 6.63 5.08
N THR A 65 1.74 6.48 5.32
CA THR A 65 2.22 5.85 6.55
C THR A 65 2.00 6.80 7.72
N ARG A 66 1.46 6.28 8.83
CA ARG A 66 1.57 6.96 10.12
C ARG A 66 3.03 6.83 10.53
N LEU A 67 3.76 7.94 10.52
CA LEU A 67 5.08 8.03 11.17
C LEU A 67 4.89 7.83 12.68
#